data_AF-A0AAE4FU00-F1
#
_entry.id   AF-A0AAE4FU00-F1
#
_cell.length_a   1.000
_cell.length_b   1.000
_cell.length_c   1.000
_cell.angle_alpha   90.00
_cell.angle_beta   90.00
_cell.angle_gamma   90.00
#
_symmetry.space_group_name_H-M   'P 1'
#
loop_
_entity.id
_entity.type
_entity.pdbx_description
1 polymer ?
#
loop_
_entity_poly.entity_id
_entity_poly.type
_entity_poly.pdbx_seq_one_letter_code
_entity_poly.pdbx_strand_id
1 'polypeptide(L)'
;MPEPSEILEVAFQRVAANLQEVVVANDQIRQKCEYISKNLSNRAGARLLMSCLLAKIHNPKVDIRKPYTQIGGEDSFSGRTYDEQYITPFVNKYNLPCNITTAFLTPALRNRNETLVQGLNLVGRPPQLYTNVLDLLDDVYNNRVLPNDLLAEVIRLLIILRDQR
;
A
#
# COMPACT_ATOMS: atom_id res chain seq x y z
N MET A 1 11.60 12.89 -12.32
CA MET A 1 10.67 12.40 -11.28
C MET A 1 11.52 11.98 -10.10
N PRO A 2 11.08 12.20 -8.85
CA PRO A 2 11.82 11.71 -7.69
C PRO A 2 11.93 10.18 -7.76
N GLU A 3 13.03 9.65 -7.27
CA GLU A 3 13.22 8.20 -7.21
C GLU A 3 12.22 7.58 -6.21
N PRO A 4 11.76 6.32 -6.42
CA PRO A 4 10.81 5.68 -5.51
C PRO A 4 11.26 5.66 -4.05
N SER A 5 12.55 5.48 -3.79
CA SER A 5 13.12 5.55 -2.44
C SER A 5 12.96 6.94 -1.82
N GLU A 6 13.15 8.01 -2.58
CA GLU A 6 13.00 9.39 -2.08
C GLU A 6 11.54 9.69 -1.70
N ILE A 7 10.58 9.19 -2.48
CA ILE A 7 9.15 9.32 -2.15
C ILE A 7 8.85 8.69 -0.77
N LEU A 8 9.39 7.51 -0.50
CA LEU A 8 9.21 6.83 0.78
C LEU A 8 9.85 7.59 1.93
N GLU A 9 11.06 8.12 1.73
CA GLU A 9 11.76 8.92 2.74
C GLU A 9 11.01 10.22 3.06
N VAL A 10 10.50 10.93 2.06
CA VAL A 10 9.68 12.13 2.25
C VAL A 10 8.40 11.81 3.02
N ALA A 11 7.71 10.72 2.65
CA ALA A 11 6.51 10.29 3.35
C ALA A 11 6.79 9.91 4.82
N PHE A 12 7.91 9.22 5.08
CA PHE A 12 8.37 8.90 6.42
C PHE A 12 8.68 10.15 7.24
N GLN A 13 9.48 11.07 6.71
CA GLN A 13 9.87 12.31 7.41
C GLN A 13 8.65 13.16 7.75
N ARG A 14 7.69 13.27 6.82
CA ARG A 14 6.44 14.00 7.03
C ARG A 14 5.70 13.54 8.29
N VAL A 15 5.59 12.22 8.49
CA VAL A 15 4.80 11.67 9.61
C VAL A 15 5.63 11.44 10.87
N ALA A 16 6.93 11.19 10.74
CA ALA A 16 7.84 11.06 11.88
C ALA A 16 7.99 12.38 12.66
N ALA A 17 7.83 13.53 12.00
CA ALA A 17 7.84 14.84 12.65
C ALA A 17 6.64 15.05 13.59
N ASN A 18 5.48 14.45 13.29
CA ASN A 18 4.29 14.56 14.11
C ASN A 18 3.37 13.33 13.97
N LEU A 19 3.65 12.26 14.73
CA LEU A 19 2.89 11.00 14.64
C LEU A 19 1.42 11.12 15.08
N GLN A 20 1.08 12.14 15.88
CA GLN A 20 -0.29 12.38 16.35
C GLN A 20 -1.16 13.05 15.29
N GLU A 21 -0.54 13.69 14.30
CA GLU A 21 -1.26 14.34 13.22
C GLU A 21 -1.73 13.31 12.21
N VAL A 22 -3.05 13.23 12.09
CA VAL A 22 -3.71 12.39 11.09
C VAL A 22 -3.54 13.03 9.71
N VAL A 23 -3.08 12.26 8.73
CA VAL A 23 -2.87 12.76 7.36
C VAL A 23 -4.15 12.68 6.53
N VAL A 24 -4.92 11.60 6.71
CA VAL A 24 -6.18 11.37 5.97
C VAL A 24 -7.38 11.82 6.82
N ALA A 25 -8.00 12.93 6.42
CA ALA A 25 -9.15 13.51 7.12
C ALA A 25 -10.41 12.62 7.08
N ASN A 26 -10.62 11.88 5.99
CA ASN A 26 -11.80 11.02 5.85
C ASN A 26 -11.72 9.81 6.80
N ASP A 27 -12.65 9.75 7.75
CA ASP A 27 -12.72 8.73 8.79
C ASP A 27 -12.86 7.30 8.25
N GLN A 28 -13.67 7.11 7.19
CA GLN A 28 -13.89 5.78 6.61
C GLN A 28 -12.61 5.26 5.93
N ILE A 29 -11.91 6.11 5.19
CA ILE A 29 -10.62 5.78 4.56
C ILE A 29 -9.59 5.46 5.65
N ARG A 30 -9.54 6.28 6.70
CA ARG A 30 -8.63 6.08 7.83
C ARG A 30 -8.88 4.77 8.58
N GLN A 31 -10.15 4.43 8.85
CA GLN A 31 -10.50 3.15 9.47
C GLN A 31 -10.06 1.95 8.63
N LYS A 32 -10.17 2.01 7.30
CA LYS A 32 -9.66 0.98 6.40
C LYS A 32 -8.13 0.88 6.48
N CYS A 33 -7.42 2.02 6.50
CA CYS A 33 -5.96 2.06 6.66
C CYS A 33 -5.51 1.45 7.98
N GLU A 34 -6.17 1.81 9.08
CA GLU A 34 -5.91 1.25 10.40
C GLU A 34 -6.12 -0.26 10.42
N TYR A 35 -7.23 -0.74 9.87
CA TYR A 35 -7.53 -2.16 9.81
C TYR A 35 -6.44 -2.93 9.06
N ILE A 36 -6.00 -2.43 7.89
CA ILE A 36 -4.95 -3.06 7.08
C ILE A 36 -3.61 -3.04 7.81
N SER A 37 -3.22 -1.89 8.36
CA SER A 37 -1.91 -1.70 8.98
C SER A 37 -1.75 -2.47 10.30
N LYS A 38 -2.84 -2.59 11.08
CA LYS A 38 -2.87 -3.32 12.36
C LYS A 38 -3.08 -4.82 12.17
N ASN A 39 -3.29 -5.31 10.95
CA ASN A 39 -3.51 -6.74 10.69
C ASN A 39 -2.20 -7.54 10.75
N LEU A 40 -1.80 -7.91 11.97
CA LEU A 40 -0.54 -8.61 12.20
C LEU A 40 -0.51 -10.04 11.68
N SER A 41 -1.68 -10.70 11.56
CA SER A 41 -1.79 -12.07 11.05
C SER A 41 -1.67 -12.15 9.53
N ASN A 42 -1.94 -11.04 8.82
CA ASN A 42 -1.74 -10.94 7.39
C ASN A 42 -1.29 -9.52 6.99
N ARG A 43 0.03 -9.37 6.87
CA ARG A 43 0.67 -8.09 6.53
C ARG A 43 0.86 -7.88 5.02
N ALA A 44 0.33 -8.79 4.19
CA ALA A 44 0.42 -8.66 2.73
C ALA A 44 -0.41 -7.47 2.22
N GLY A 45 -1.53 -7.15 2.87
CA GLY A 45 -2.37 -6.02 2.51
C GLY A 45 -1.63 -4.67 2.56
N ALA A 46 -0.89 -4.42 3.66
CA ALA A 46 -0.11 -3.20 3.82
C ALA A 46 1.00 -3.08 2.75
N ARG A 47 1.74 -4.16 2.50
CA ARG A 47 2.80 -4.18 1.48
C ARG A 47 2.27 -4.00 0.05
N LEU A 48 1.16 -4.67 -0.29
CA LEU A 48 0.47 -4.47 -1.57
C LEU A 48 0.05 -3.01 -1.74
N LEU A 49 -0.65 -2.45 -0.74
CA LEU A 49 -1.15 -1.09 -0.78
C LEU A 49 0.00 -0.07 -0.95
N MET A 50 1.07 -0.18 -0.15
CA MET A 50 2.24 0.69 -0.29
C MET A 50 2.90 0.57 -1.68
N SER A 51 3.00 -0.63 -2.24
CA SER A 51 3.58 -0.84 -3.58
C SER A 51 2.76 -0.15 -4.67
N CYS A 52 1.43 -0.26 -4.60
CA CYS A 52 0.54 0.39 -5.56
C CYS A 52 0.58 1.93 -5.42
N LEU A 53 0.55 2.43 -4.18
CA LEU A 53 0.64 3.88 -3.91
C LEU A 53 1.95 4.45 -4.43
N LEU A 54 3.07 3.79 -4.13
CA LEU A 54 4.39 4.22 -4.58
C LEU A 54 4.47 4.27 -6.11
N ALA A 55 3.94 3.25 -6.80
CA ALA A 55 3.89 3.25 -8.25
C ALA A 55 3.05 4.40 -8.82
N LYS A 56 1.89 4.69 -8.21
CA LYS A 56 1.02 5.80 -8.63
C LYS A 56 1.66 7.17 -8.41
N ILE A 57 2.43 7.35 -7.33
CA ILE A 57 3.16 8.60 -7.06
C ILE A 57 4.32 8.76 -8.03
N HIS A 58 5.10 7.70 -8.22
CA HIS A 58 6.27 7.72 -9.10
C HIS A 58 5.89 7.92 -10.56
N ASN A 59 4.84 7.24 -11.04
CA ASN A 59 4.28 7.42 -12.37
C ASN A 59 2.76 7.68 -12.30
N PRO A 60 2.32 8.96 -12.34
CA PRO A 60 0.90 9.30 -12.28
C PRO A 60 0.02 8.71 -13.40
N LYS A 61 0.61 8.23 -14.49
CA LYS A 61 -0.13 7.65 -15.63
C LYS A 61 -0.61 6.21 -15.39
N VAL A 62 -0.05 5.50 -14.41
CA VAL A 62 -0.49 4.12 -14.13
C VAL A 62 -1.87 4.11 -13.47
N ASP A 63 -2.65 3.07 -13.75
CA ASP A 63 -3.83 2.73 -12.95
C ASP A 63 -3.33 1.98 -11.71
N ILE A 64 -3.52 2.58 -10.54
CA ILE A 64 -3.10 2.03 -9.25
C ILE A 64 -3.63 0.61 -8.98
N ARG A 65 -4.73 0.23 -9.65
CA ARG A 65 -5.39 -1.07 -9.55
C ARG A 65 -4.77 -2.14 -10.46
N LYS A 66 -3.77 -1.81 -11.28
CA LYS A 66 -3.12 -2.73 -12.24
C LYS A 66 -1.67 -3.11 -11.88
N PRO A 67 -1.39 -3.68 -10.69
CA PRO A 67 -0.03 -3.99 -10.24
C PRO A 67 0.55 -5.28 -10.85
N TYR A 68 -0.04 -5.80 -11.93
CA TYR A 68 0.45 -6.99 -12.64
C TYR A 68 0.59 -6.64 -14.12
N THR A 69 1.80 -6.76 -14.67
CA THR A 69 2.09 -6.43 -16.07
C THR A 69 1.34 -7.34 -17.06
N GLN A 70 0.94 -8.53 -16.63
CA GLN A 70 0.12 -9.45 -17.41
C GLN A 70 -1.31 -8.96 -17.67
N ILE A 71 -1.80 -7.95 -16.93
CA ILE A 71 -3.04 -7.24 -17.26
C ILE A 71 -2.93 -6.55 -18.63
N GLY A 72 -1.71 -6.14 -19.00
CA GLY A 72 -1.43 -5.38 -20.21
C GLY A 72 -1.84 -3.91 -20.10
N GLY A 73 -1.61 -3.16 -21.18
CA GLY A 73 -1.81 -1.71 -21.23
C GLY A 73 -0.61 -0.93 -20.67
N GLU A 74 -0.42 0.28 -21.22
CA GLU A 74 0.65 1.20 -20.81
C GLU A 74 0.47 1.74 -19.37
N ASP A 75 -0.71 1.54 -18.79
CA ASP A 75 -1.07 1.96 -17.44
C ASP A 75 -0.93 0.83 -16.40
N SER A 76 -0.43 -0.35 -16.79
CA SER A 76 -0.06 -1.44 -15.88
C SER A 76 1.38 -1.29 -15.37
N PHE A 77 1.67 -1.88 -14.21
CA PHE A 77 3.01 -1.84 -13.61
C PHE A 77 3.33 -3.13 -12.86
N SER A 78 4.62 -3.37 -12.59
CA SER A 78 5.05 -4.50 -11.77
C SER A 78 5.03 -4.11 -10.29
N GLY A 79 3.93 -4.38 -9.60
CA GLY A 79 3.84 -4.13 -8.15
C GLY A 79 4.88 -4.94 -7.36
N ARG A 80 5.20 -6.17 -7.81
CA ARG A 80 6.27 -6.99 -7.22
C ARG A 80 7.63 -6.29 -7.29
N THR A 81 7.95 -5.66 -8.42
CA THR A 81 9.20 -4.90 -8.57
C THR A 81 9.25 -3.76 -7.57
N TYR A 82 8.16 -2.99 -7.41
CA TYR A 82 8.10 -1.93 -6.40
C TYR A 82 8.28 -2.47 -4.98
N ASP A 83 7.65 -3.61 -4.68
CA ASP A 83 7.70 -4.24 -3.37
C ASP A 83 9.10 -4.75 -3.03
N GLU A 84 9.72 -5.51 -3.93
CA GLU A 84 11.04 -6.12 -3.72
C GLU A 84 12.16 -5.07 -3.73
N GLN A 85 12.12 -4.09 -4.64
CA GLN A 85 13.20 -3.11 -4.79
C GLN A 85 13.12 -1.94 -3.82
N TYR A 86 11.91 -1.52 -3.39
CA TYR A 86 11.76 -0.28 -2.60
C TYR A 86 11.04 -0.50 -1.27
N ILE A 87 9.90 -1.21 -1.26
CA ILE A 87 9.15 -1.42 0.00
C ILE A 87 9.92 -2.35 0.95
N THR A 88 10.55 -3.42 0.45
CA THR A 88 11.32 -4.35 1.31
C THR A 88 12.48 -3.66 2.00
N PRO A 89 13.38 -2.94 1.30
CA PRO A 89 14.46 -2.24 1.97
C PRO A 89 13.97 -1.17 2.94
N PHE A 90 12.90 -0.44 2.59
CA PHE A 90 12.31 0.58 3.45
C PHE A 90 11.72 0.00 4.75
N VAL A 91 10.93 -1.07 4.65
CA VAL A 91 10.37 -1.80 5.80
C VAL A 91 11.50 -2.30 6.71
N ASN A 92 12.55 -2.86 6.13
CA ASN A 92 13.69 -3.38 6.89
C ASN A 92 14.48 -2.25 7.57
N LYS A 93 14.76 -1.17 6.84
CA LYS A 93 15.50 0.01 7.34
C LYS A 93 14.84 0.61 8.58
N TYR A 94 13.51 0.70 8.58
CA TYR A 94 12.74 1.34 9.66
C TYR A 94 12.10 0.34 10.65
N ASN A 95 12.42 -0.95 10.51
CA ASN A 95 11.86 -2.05 11.31
C ASN A 95 10.32 -2.00 11.40
N LEU A 96 9.66 -1.73 10.27
CA LEU A 96 8.21 -1.63 10.22
C LEU A 96 7.57 -3.03 10.34
N PRO A 97 6.41 -3.16 11.01
CA PRO A 97 5.78 -4.43 11.32
C PRO A 97 5.07 -5.08 10.11
N CYS A 98 5.79 -5.29 9.00
CA CYS A 98 5.31 -5.94 7.78
C CYS A 98 5.87 -7.38 7.63
N ASN A 99 5.44 -8.11 6.60
CA ASN A 99 6.00 -9.42 6.27
C ASN A 99 7.42 -9.25 5.72
N ILE A 100 8.31 -10.23 5.96
CA ILE A 100 9.67 -10.25 5.41
C ILE A 100 9.63 -10.47 3.89
N THR A 101 8.74 -11.33 3.42
CA THR A 101 8.53 -11.63 2.00
C THR A 101 7.52 -10.69 1.36
N THR A 102 7.66 -10.51 0.04
CA THR A 102 6.77 -9.69 -0.78
C THR A 102 5.30 -10.14 -0.69
N ALA A 103 4.38 -9.19 -0.73
CA ALA A 103 2.94 -9.46 -0.81
C ALA A 103 2.58 -10.28 -2.05
N PHE A 104 3.31 -10.10 -3.15
CA PHE A 104 3.00 -10.70 -4.46
C PHE A 104 3.28 -12.20 -4.55
N LEU A 105 3.85 -12.82 -3.50
CA LEU A 105 3.95 -14.27 -3.35
C LEU A 105 2.79 -14.88 -2.53
N THR A 106 1.95 -14.05 -1.92
CA THR A 106 0.81 -14.50 -1.12
C THR A 106 -0.20 -15.20 -2.04
N PRO A 107 -0.76 -16.38 -1.70
CA PRO A 107 -1.68 -17.12 -2.58
C PRO A 107 -2.86 -16.30 -3.11
N ALA A 108 -3.38 -15.39 -2.28
CA ALA A 108 -4.47 -14.49 -2.67
C ALA A 108 -4.08 -13.47 -3.75
N LEU A 109 -2.80 -13.24 -4.02
CA LEU A 109 -2.26 -12.17 -4.88
C LEU A 109 -1.35 -12.69 -6.01
N ARG A 110 -0.71 -13.85 -5.81
CA ARG A 110 0.21 -14.44 -6.78
C ARG A 110 -0.49 -14.71 -8.12
N ASN A 111 0.25 -14.50 -9.21
CA ASN A 111 -0.15 -14.85 -10.59
C ASN A 111 -1.53 -14.29 -11.00
N ARG A 112 -1.88 -13.09 -10.56
CA ARG A 112 -3.12 -12.43 -10.99
C ARG A 112 -2.90 -11.66 -12.28
N ASN A 113 -3.85 -11.81 -13.20
CA ASN A 113 -3.85 -11.12 -14.49
C ASN A 113 -5.12 -10.25 -14.64
N GLU A 114 -5.69 -9.80 -13.52
CA GLU A 114 -6.95 -9.05 -13.48
C GLU A 114 -6.78 -7.75 -12.68
N THR A 115 -7.45 -6.69 -13.12
CA THR A 115 -7.48 -5.40 -12.42
C THR A 115 -8.10 -5.55 -11.02
N LEU A 116 -7.43 -4.97 -10.02
CA LEU A 116 -7.85 -5.00 -8.62
C LEU A 116 -8.98 -3.99 -8.35
N VAL A 117 -10.20 -4.35 -8.74
CA VAL A 117 -11.42 -3.54 -8.53
C VAL A 117 -12.23 -3.98 -7.32
N GLN A 118 -13.12 -3.12 -6.83
CA GLN A 118 -14.08 -3.47 -5.78
C GLN A 118 -14.91 -4.71 -6.17
N GLY A 119 -15.20 -5.57 -5.19
CA GLY A 119 -15.95 -6.81 -5.40
C GLY A 119 -15.13 -7.99 -5.96
N LEU A 120 -13.87 -7.77 -6.36
CA LEU A 120 -12.99 -8.86 -6.77
C LEU A 120 -12.73 -9.84 -5.60
N ASN A 121 -12.97 -11.13 -5.83
CA ASN A 121 -12.77 -12.14 -4.80
C ASN A 121 -11.28 -12.51 -4.62
N LEU A 122 -10.63 -11.83 -3.68
CA LEU A 122 -9.28 -12.17 -3.23
C LEU A 122 -9.36 -13.23 -2.11
N VAL A 123 -9.15 -14.49 -2.48
CA VAL A 123 -9.25 -15.64 -1.55
C VAL A 123 -8.09 -15.62 -0.55
N GLY A 124 -8.33 -15.01 0.62
CA GLY A 124 -7.42 -15.03 1.75
C GLY A 124 -8.14 -14.66 3.05
N ARG A 125 -7.42 -14.76 4.18
CA ARG A 125 -7.97 -14.45 5.51
C ARG A 125 -7.22 -13.29 6.18
N PRO A 126 -7.92 -12.39 6.88
CA PRO A 126 -9.38 -12.22 6.86
C PRO A 126 -9.86 -11.61 5.52
N PRO A 127 -11.04 -11.96 5.00
CA PRO A 127 -11.55 -11.41 3.73
C PRO A 127 -11.63 -9.88 3.73
N GLN A 128 -12.03 -9.29 4.86
CA GLN A 128 -12.14 -7.84 5.05
C GLN A 128 -10.83 -7.09 4.76
N LEU A 129 -9.66 -7.72 5.00
CA LEU A 129 -8.37 -7.12 4.67
C LEU A 129 -8.30 -6.78 3.19
N TYR A 130 -8.68 -7.73 2.35
CA TYR A 130 -8.61 -7.59 0.91
C TYR A 130 -9.69 -6.65 0.38
N THR A 131 -10.91 -6.73 0.93
CA THR A 131 -11.98 -5.75 0.63
C THR A 131 -11.50 -4.33 0.90
N ASN A 132 -10.90 -4.07 2.06
CA ASN A 132 -10.39 -2.75 2.42
C ASN A 132 -9.27 -2.30 1.48
N VAL A 133 -8.37 -3.20 1.06
CA VAL A 133 -7.33 -2.84 0.10
C VAL A 133 -7.95 -2.43 -1.24
N LEU A 134 -8.88 -3.22 -1.78
CA LEU A 134 -9.55 -2.92 -3.06
C LEU A 134 -10.30 -1.58 -3.01
N ASP A 135 -10.99 -1.31 -1.90
CA ASP A 135 -11.66 -0.05 -1.67
C ASP A 135 -10.69 1.14 -1.67
N LEU A 136 -9.55 1.03 -1.00
CA LEU A 136 -8.57 2.11 -0.94
C LEU A 136 -7.89 2.36 -2.29
N LEU A 137 -7.65 1.31 -3.09
CA LEU A 137 -7.17 1.47 -4.47
C LEU A 137 -8.20 2.21 -5.32
N ASP A 138 -9.49 1.90 -5.15
CA ASP A 138 -10.58 2.60 -5.83
C ASP A 138 -10.77 4.04 -5.36
N ASP A 139 -10.58 4.31 -4.05
CA ASP A 139 -10.59 5.67 -3.49
C ASP A 139 -9.50 6.55 -4.11
N VAL A 140 -8.29 6.01 -4.31
CA VAL A 140 -7.22 6.72 -5.03
C VAL A 140 -7.55 6.88 -6.51
N TYR A 141 -8.02 5.82 -7.17
CA TYR A 141 -8.36 5.85 -8.60
C TYR A 141 -9.41 6.94 -8.93
N ASN A 142 -10.41 7.09 -8.06
CA ASN A 142 -11.48 8.09 -8.19
C ASN A 142 -11.14 9.44 -7.53
N ASN A 143 -9.88 9.68 -7.15
CA ASN A 143 -9.40 10.91 -6.51
C ASN A 143 -10.15 11.29 -5.21
N ARG A 144 -10.66 10.30 -4.47
CA ARG A 144 -11.27 10.51 -3.14
C ARG A 144 -10.22 10.67 -2.04
N VAL A 145 -8.98 10.24 -2.29
CA VAL A 145 -7.81 10.48 -1.45
C VAL A 145 -6.55 10.58 -2.32
N LEU A 146 -5.63 11.47 -1.95
CA LEU A 146 -4.35 11.58 -2.65
C LEU A 146 -3.44 10.39 -2.31
N PRO A 147 -2.71 9.83 -3.29
CA PRO A 147 -1.85 8.68 -3.03
C PRO A 147 -0.70 9.01 -2.05
N ASN A 148 -0.18 10.25 -2.08
CA ASN A 148 0.84 10.72 -1.14
C ASN A 148 0.34 10.73 0.31
N ASP A 149 -0.89 11.22 0.53
CA ASP A 149 -1.51 11.30 1.85
C ASP A 149 -1.81 9.90 2.39
N LEU A 150 -2.33 9.03 1.53
CA LEU A 150 -2.64 7.65 1.90
C LEU A 150 -1.37 6.83 2.21
N LEU A 151 -0.29 7.03 1.45
CA LEU A 151 1.01 6.40 1.72
C LEU A 151 1.57 6.86 3.06
N ALA A 152 1.57 8.17 3.30
CA ALA A 152 2.02 8.75 4.56
C ALA A 152 1.20 8.21 5.75
N GLU A 153 -0.13 8.11 5.63
CA GLU A 153 -1.00 7.58 6.68
C GLU A 153 -0.70 6.10 6.99
N VAL A 154 -0.48 5.26 5.98
CA VAL A 154 -0.07 3.86 6.18
C VAL A 154 1.28 3.79 6.90
N ILE A 155 2.27 4.60 6.49
CA ILE A 155 3.58 4.65 7.14
C ILE A 155 3.45 5.11 8.60
N ARG A 156 2.64 6.15 8.87
CA ARG A 156 2.37 6.67 10.23
C ARG A 156 1.83 5.56 11.13
N LEU A 157 0.85 4.81 10.65
CA LEU A 157 0.24 3.71 11.40
C LEU A 157 1.21 2.56 11.67
N LEU A 158 2.08 2.23 10.70
CA LEU A 158 3.12 1.22 10.87
C LEU A 158 4.20 1.65 11.88
N ILE A 159 4.57 2.93 11.91
CA ILE A 159 5.47 3.49 12.92
C ILE A 159 4.85 3.40 14.32
N ILE A 160 3.59 3.82 14.48
CA ILE A 160 2.87 3.72 15.76
C ILE A 160 2.84 2.27 16.25
N LEU A 161 2.55 1.32 15.36
CA LEU A 161 2.50 -0.10 15.72
C LEU A 161 3.88 -0.70 16.05
N ARG A 162 4.95 -0.16 15.46
CA ARG A 162 6.32 -0.53 15.82
C ARG A 162 6.66 -0.06 17.23
N ASP A 163 6.33 1.19 17.57
CA ASP A 163 6.72 1.83 18.83
C ASP A 163 5.89 1.34 20.03
N GLN A 164 4.80 0.60 19.78
CA GLN A 164 3.98 -0.08 20.80
C GLN A 164 4.52 -1.46 21.21
N ARG A 165 5.57 -1.97 20.55
CA ARG A 165 6.19 -3.27 20.83
C ARG A 165 7.38 -3.14 21.76
#